data_AF-A0A2H3BSZ5-F1
#
_entry.id   AF-A0A2H3BSZ5-F1
#
_cell.length_a   1.000
_cell.length_b   1.000
_cell.length_c   1.000
_cell.angle_alpha   90.00
_cell.angle_beta   90.00
_cell.angle_gamma   90.00
#
_symmetry.space_group_name_H-M   'P 1'
#
loop_
_entity.id
_entity.type
_entity.pdbx_description
1 polymer ?
#
loop_
_entity_poly.entity_id
_entity_poly.type
_entity_poly.pdbx_seq_one_letter_code
_entity_poly.pdbx_strand_id
1 'polypeptide(L)'
;MIYKATVPCRSVPRKSPSLTRSAPHCVDASRFWSVLIGIDAYERNPLRGCVQDALLIRSFLIDDLGQKNVYNVSSAPRTQSLANP
;
A
#
# COMPACT_ATOMS: atom_id res chain seq x y z
N MET A 1 -10.83 30.18 0.87
CA MET A 1 -11.64 29.08 1.46
C MET A 1 -11.33 27.81 0.70
N ILE A 2 -10.46 26.95 1.22
CA ILE A 2 -10.15 25.65 0.58
C ILE A 2 -11.04 24.62 1.26
N TYR A 3 -12.04 24.14 0.52
CA TYR A 3 -12.89 23.03 0.97
C TYR A 3 -12.02 21.77 1.00
N LYS A 4 -11.92 21.11 2.16
CA LYS A 4 -11.48 19.72 2.20
C LYS A 4 -12.62 18.86 1.66
N ALA A 5 -12.46 18.36 0.44
CA ALA A 5 -13.33 17.34 -0.11
C ALA A 5 -13.18 16.08 0.77
N THR A 6 -14.21 15.78 1.55
CA THR A 6 -14.38 14.45 2.15
C THR A 6 -14.41 13.46 0.99
N VAL A 7 -13.44 12.55 0.96
CA VAL A 7 -13.34 11.50 -0.06
C VAL A 7 -14.67 10.74 -0.07
N PRO A 8 -15.47 10.81 -1.14
CA PRO A 8 -16.68 10.02 -1.21
C PRO A 8 -16.26 8.58 -1.44
N CYS A 9 -16.75 7.66 -0.59
CA CYS A 9 -16.56 6.22 -0.77
C CYS A 9 -16.89 5.86 -2.22
N ARG A 10 -15.86 5.47 -2.99
CA ARG A 10 -16.04 5.07 -4.38
C ARG A 10 -16.64 3.66 -4.36
N SER A 11 -17.97 3.59 -4.41
CA SER A 11 -18.71 2.35 -4.53
C SER A 11 -18.44 1.75 -5.91
N VAL A 12 -17.48 0.83 -5.98
CA VAL A 12 -17.31 -0.04 -7.16
C VAL A 12 -18.56 -0.94 -7.23
N PRO A 13 -19.35 -0.92 -8.31
CA PRO A 13 -20.51 -1.79 -8.43
C PRO A 13 -20.04 -3.26 -8.55
N ARG A 14 -19.95 -3.96 -7.42
CA ARG A 14 -19.72 -5.39 -7.40
C ARG A 14 -21.06 -6.06 -7.76
N LYS A 15 -21.21 -6.51 -9.02
CA LYS A 15 -22.33 -7.38 -9.42
C LYS A 15 -22.13 -8.73 -8.73
N SER A 16 -22.72 -8.88 -7.55
CA SER A 16 -22.87 -10.17 -6.86
C SER A 16 -24.36 -10.34 -6.53
N PRO A 17 -24.92 -11.56 -6.63
CA PRO A 17 -26.37 -11.75 -6.60
C PRO A 17 -26.91 -11.33 -5.24
N SER A 18 -27.93 -10.49 -5.30
CA SER A 18 -28.56 -9.77 -4.19
C SER A 18 -29.19 -10.69 -3.15
N LEU A 19 -28.86 -10.47 -1.89
CA LEU A 19 -29.80 -10.61 -0.78
C LEU A 19 -29.69 -9.34 0.08
N THR A 20 -30.83 -8.68 0.22
CA THR A 20 -31.15 -7.49 1.04
C THR A 20 -30.40 -6.18 0.76
N ARG A 21 -31.16 -5.22 0.18
CA ARG A 21 -30.80 -3.80 0.04
C ARG A 21 -30.73 -3.14 1.43
N SER A 22 -29.58 -3.23 2.09
CA SER A 22 -29.35 -2.58 3.40
C SER A 22 -28.01 -1.84 3.41
N ALA A 23 -28.07 -0.54 3.09
CA ALA A 23 -27.00 0.45 3.16
C ALA A 23 -25.72 0.15 2.35
N PRO A 24 -25.08 1.17 1.73
CA PRO A 24 -23.71 1.00 1.27
C PRO A 24 -22.85 0.55 2.47
N HIS A 25 -22.22 -0.61 2.37
CA HIS A 25 -21.22 -1.04 3.35
C HIS A 25 -20.05 -0.06 3.27
N CYS A 26 -20.11 1.00 4.08
CA CYS A 26 -19.00 1.91 4.28
C CYS A 26 -17.94 1.12 5.06
N VAL A 27 -16.98 0.60 4.33
CA VAL A 27 -15.83 -0.09 4.92
C VAL A 27 -14.94 0.98 5.52
N ASP A 28 -14.85 0.99 6.85
CA ASP A 28 -14.01 1.92 7.59
C ASP A 28 -12.52 1.61 7.35
N ALA A 29 -11.93 2.34 6.41
CA ALA A 29 -10.52 2.22 6.04
C ALA A 29 -9.55 2.44 7.23
N SER A 30 -9.99 3.09 8.31
CA SER A 30 -9.15 3.31 9.51
C SER A 30 -8.84 2.02 10.26
N ARG A 31 -9.63 0.96 10.04
CA ARG A 31 -9.46 -0.36 10.67
C ARG A 31 -8.61 -1.32 9.85
N PHE A 32 -8.13 -0.89 8.67
CA PHE A 32 -7.28 -1.70 7.81
C PHE A 32 -5.82 -1.39 8.09
N TRP A 33 -5.03 -2.46 8.12
CA TRP A 33 -3.59 -2.42 8.35
C TRP A 33 -2.95 -3.22 7.23
N SER A 34 -1.94 -2.63 6.60
CA SER A 34 -1.20 -3.25 5.51
C SER A 34 0.28 -3.28 5.86
N VAL A 35 0.89 -4.46 5.74
CA VAL A 35 2.33 -4.65 5.89
C VAL A 35 2.89 -5.05 4.53
N LEU A 36 3.80 -4.24 4.02
CA LEU A 36 4.45 -4.45 2.73
C LEU A 36 5.91 -4.84 2.95
N ILE A 37 6.31 -5.94 2.33
CA ILE A 37 7.65 -6.51 2.46
C ILE A 37 8.29 -6.57 1.07
N GLY A 38 9.38 -5.83 0.89
CA GLY A 38 10.20 -5.89 -0.32
C GLY A 38 11.63 -6.28 0.04
N ILE A 39 12.14 -7.37 -0.53
CA ILE A 39 13.48 -7.89 -0.23
C ILE A 39 14.23 -8.07 -1.54
N ASP A 40 15.22 -7.22 -1.77
CA ASP A 40 16.13 -7.33 -2.93
C ASP A 40 17.43 -8.02 -2.53
N ALA A 41 17.89 -7.76 -1.29
CA ALA A 41 19.22 -8.11 -0.81
C ALA A 41 19.36 -9.56 -0.29
N TYR A 42 18.78 -10.55 -0.98
CA TYR A 42 19.05 -11.95 -0.68
C TYR A 42 20.53 -12.29 -0.92
N GLU A 43 21.17 -12.94 0.05
CA GLU A 43 22.61 -13.31 -0.02
C GLU A 43 22.93 -14.23 -1.21
N ARG A 44 22.01 -15.15 -1.53
CA ARG A 44 22.07 -16.00 -2.71
C ARG A 44 20.92 -15.64 -3.63
N ASN A 45 21.23 -15.32 -4.88
CA ASN A 45 20.27 -14.91 -5.91
C ASN A 45 19.49 -13.63 -5.52
N PRO A 46 20.16 -12.46 -5.50
CA PRO A 46 19.49 -11.20 -5.18
C PRO A 46 18.33 -10.96 -6.15
N LEU A 47 17.20 -10.55 -5.59
CA LEU A 47 16.07 -10.11 -6.38
C LEU A 47 16.25 -8.64 -6.76
N ARG A 48 15.60 -8.23 -7.85
CA ARG A 48 15.67 -6.85 -8.32
C ARG A 48 14.27 -6.28 -8.37
N GLY A 49 14.06 -5.19 -7.64
CA GLY A 49 12.85 -4.38 -7.75
C GLY A 49 11.75 -4.76 -6.77
N CYS A 50 11.89 -5.80 -5.93
CA CYS A 50 10.88 -6.12 -4.92
C CYS A 50 10.74 -5.01 -3.88
N VAL A 51 11.83 -4.32 -3.51
CA VAL A 51 11.76 -3.10 -2.67
C VAL A 51 11.00 -2.00 -3.39
N GLN A 52 11.25 -1.80 -4.68
CA GLN A 52 10.57 -0.77 -5.49
C GLN A 52 9.07 -1.08 -5.66
N ASP A 53 8.72 -2.34 -5.91
CA ASP A 53 7.35 -2.81 -6.00
C ASP A 53 6.59 -2.58 -4.70
N ALA A 54 7.20 -2.89 -3.55
CA ALA A 54 6.61 -2.61 -2.24
C ALA A 54 6.38 -1.11 -2.01
N LEU A 55 7.24 -0.23 -2.52
CA LEU A 55 7.03 1.22 -2.45
C LEU A 55 5.89 1.68 -3.37
N LEU A 56 5.79 1.13 -4.58
CA LEU A 56 4.71 1.44 -5.51
C LEU A 56 3.34 1.04 -4.94
N ILE A 57 3.26 -0.16 -4.36
CA ILE A 57 2.02 -0.61 -3.70
C ILE A 57 1.70 0.26 -2.49
N ARG A 58 2.69 0.73 -1.72
CA ARG A 58 2.45 1.67 -0.63
C ARG A 58 1.78 2.95 -1.13
N SER A 59 2.31 3.56 -2.19
CA SER A 59 1.74 4.77 -2.78
C SER A 59 0.31 4.52 -3.24
N PHE A 60 0.06 3.42 -3.95
CA PHE A 60 -1.30 3.04 -4.36
C PHE A 60 -2.26 2.89 -3.17
N LEU A 61 -1.85 2.22 -2.10
CA LEU A 61 -2.69 2.04 -0.91
C LEU A 61 -3.04 3.36 -0.21
N ILE A 62 -2.10 4.31 -0.16
CA ILE A 62 -2.29 5.61 0.50
C ILE A 62 -3.07 6.57 -0.41
N ASP A 63 -2.64 6.71 -1.66
CA ASP A 63 -3.09 7.77 -2.57
C ASP A 63 -4.43 7.41 -3.23
N ASP A 64 -4.57 6.15 -3.68
CA ASP A 64 -5.76 5.71 -4.42
C ASP A 64 -6.81 5.05 -3.53
N LEU A 65 -6.39 4.33 -2.48
CA LEU A 65 -7.30 3.63 -1.57
C LEU A 65 -7.51 4.33 -0.22
N GLY A 66 -6.77 5.40 0.07
CA GLY A 66 -6.94 6.19 1.29
C GLY A 66 -6.58 5.43 2.58
N GLN A 67 -5.81 4.34 2.48
CA GLN A 67 -5.33 3.61 3.66
C GLN A 67 -4.30 4.44 4.41
N LYS A 68 -4.55 4.66 5.70
CA LYS A 68 -3.66 5.49 6.54
C LYS A 68 -2.60 4.66 7.27
N ASN A 69 -2.85 3.36 7.48
CA ASN A 69 -1.99 2.49 8.27
C ASN A 69 -1.23 1.51 7.35
N VAL A 70 -0.19 2.01 6.70
CA VAL A 70 0.68 1.21 5.82
C VAL A 70 2.10 1.20 6.37
N TYR A 71 2.62 0.01 6.66
CA TYR A 71 3.93 -0.21 7.23
C TYR A 71 4.82 -0.92 6.22
N ASN A 72 6.02 -0.37 5.99
CA ASN A 72 6.98 -0.95 5.08
C ASN A 72 8.12 -1.61 5.83
N VAL A 73 8.50 -2.78 5.37
CA VAL A 73 9.71 -3.48 5.75
C VAL A 73 10.48 -3.73 4.46
N SER A 74 11.66 -3.15 4.35
CA SER A 74 12.50 -3.30 3.17
C SER A 74 13.93 -3.64 3.53
N SER A 75 14.51 -4.62 2.84
CA SER A 75 15.95 -4.86 2.86
C SER A 75 16.55 -4.58 1.49
N ALA A 76 17.21 -3.43 1.40
CA ALA A 76 18.10 -3.08 0.31
C ALA A 76 19.55 -3.38 0.72
N PRO A 77 20.47 -3.66 -0.23
CA PRO A 77 21.87 -3.79 0.09
C PRO A 77 22.35 -2.51 0.78
N ARG A 78 23.06 -2.62 1.91
CA ARG A 78 23.76 -1.47 2.51
C ARG A 78 24.72 -0.93 1.45
N THR A 79 24.50 0.28 0.98
CA THR A 79 25.54 1.03 0.26
C THR A 79 26.70 1.21 1.22
N GLN A 80 27.72 0.36 1.13
CA GLN A 80 29.01 0.64 1.74
C GLN A 80 29.62 1.79 0.93
N SER A 81 29.27 3.03 1.25
CA SER A 81 30.01 4.17 0.74
C SER A 81 31.33 4.26 1.49
N LEU A 82 32.42 4.23 0.72
CA LEU A 82 33.74 4.72 1.05
C LEU A 82 34.61 3.83 1.97
N ALA A 83 34.97 2.65 1.46
CA ALA A 83 36.34 2.19 1.63
C ALA A 83 37.07 2.53 0.32
N ASN A 84 37.91 3.56 0.34
CA ASN A 84 38.97 3.77 -0.64
C ASN A 84 40.30 3.89 0.14
N PRO A 85 41.40 3.48 -0.49
CA PRO A 85 42.52 2.74 0.12
C PRO A 85 43.42 3.55 1.06
#